data_AF-A0A0M8Y5N6-F1
#
_entry.id   AF-A0A0M8Y5N6-F1
#
_cell.length_a   1.000
_cell.length_b   1.000
_cell.length_c   1.000
_cell.angle_alpha   90.00
_cell.angle_beta   90.00
_cell.angle_gamma   90.00
#
_symmetry.space_group_name_H-M   'P 1'
#
loop_
_entity.id
_entity.type
_entity.pdbx_description
1 polymer ?
#
loop_
_entity_poly.entity_id
_entity_poly.type
_entity_poly.pdbx_seq_one_letter_code
_entity_poly.pdbx_strand_id
1 'polypeptide(L)'
;MSTYNVALRTDAFSKAVRLAGFRSDYKLAKAMGLNRSTVTRVVSGDLRPGPAFIAGALVVLPPMVFEDLFDVITNPDRSESA
;
A
#
# COMPACT_ATOMS: atom_id res chain seq x y z
N MET A 1 -20.49 -12.63 -7.62
CA MET A 1 -19.45 -12.14 -8.57
C MET A 1 -18.17 -11.83 -7.81
N SER A 2 -17.03 -12.35 -8.23
CA SER A 2 -15.74 -12.04 -7.61
C SER A 2 -15.32 -10.59 -7.91
N THR A 3 -14.92 -9.85 -6.88
CA THR A 3 -14.38 -8.49 -7.04
C THR A 3 -12.88 -8.50 -6.79
N TYR A 4 -12.13 -7.75 -7.60
CA TYR A 4 -10.68 -7.63 -7.45
C TYR A 4 -10.35 -6.36 -6.67
N ASN A 5 -9.38 -6.47 -5.77
CA ASN A 5 -8.88 -5.36 -4.96
C ASN A 5 -7.35 -5.39 -4.94
N VAL A 6 -6.73 -4.27 -4.58
CA VAL A 6 -5.29 -4.21 -4.33
C VAL A 6 -5.03 -4.35 -2.84
N ALA A 7 -4.05 -5.18 -2.48
CA ALA A 7 -3.53 -5.32 -1.13
C ALA A 7 -2.06 -4.87 -1.10
N LEU A 8 -1.63 -4.31 0.05
CA LEU A 8 -0.24 -3.97 0.27
C LEU A 8 0.54 -5.22 0.72
N ARG A 9 1.71 -5.44 0.13
CA ARG A 9 2.72 -6.36 0.68
C ARG A 9 3.46 -5.67 1.81
N THR A 10 2.86 -5.63 3.00
CA THR A 10 3.34 -4.82 4.14
C THR A 10 4.82 -5.04 4.45
N ASP A 11 5.31 -6.28 4.40
CA ASP A 11 6.72 -6.59 4.67
C ASP A 11 7.66 -6.07 3.57
N ALA A 12 7.30 -6.27 2.29
CA ALA A 12 8.07 -5.78 1.15
C ALA A 12 8.10 -4.25 1.13
N PHE A 13 6.94 -3.61 1.32
CA PHE A 13 6.82 -2.17 1.44
C PHE A 13 7.65 -1.61 2.59
N SER A 14 7.55 -2.20 3.78
CA SER A 14 8.31 -1.74 4.96
C SER A 14 9.82 -1.85 4.74
N LYS A 15 10.29 -2.90 4.04
CA LYS A 15 11.70 -3.04 3.66
C LYS A 15 12.11 -1.96 2.64
N ALA A 16 11.32 -1.77 1.59
CA ALA A 16 11.58 -0.75 0.56
C ALA A 16 11.66 0.66 1.17
N VAL A 17 10.72 1.02 2.05
CA VAL A 17 10.71 2.30 2.79
C VAL A 17 12.00 2.51 3.59
N ARG A 18 12.47 1.48 4.30
CA ARG A 18 13.71 1.54 5.08
C ARG A 18 14.95 1.67 4.18
N LEU A 19 14.99 0.95 3.06
CA LEU A 19 16.08 1.01 2.08
C LEU A 19 16.14 2.36 1.38
N ALA A 20 14.99 2.96 1.09
CA ALA A 20 14.87 4.32 0.56
C ALA A 20 15.21 5.43 1.60
N GLY A 21 15.59 5.05 2.82
CA GLY A 21 16.05 5.99 3.85
C GLY A 21 14.94 6.67 4.65
N PHE A 22 13.67 6.32 4.45
CA PHE A 22 12.58 6.83 5.27
C PHE A 22 12.61 6.17 6.65
N ARG A 23 12.71 7.02 7.69
CA ARG A 23 12.78 6.60 9.11
C ARG A 23 11.50 6.90 9.90
N SER A 24 10.50 7.49 9.26
CA SER A 24 9.19 7.72 9.87
C SER A 24 8.09 7.81 8.82
N ASP A 25 6.89 7.34 9.21
CA ASP A 25 5.67 7.42 8.39
C ASP A 25 5.35 8.87 7.99
N TYR A 26 5.68 9.84 8.85
CA TYR A 26 5.44 11.25 8.55
C TYR A 26 6.27 11.71 7.34
N LYS A 27 7.57 11.38 7.29
CA LYS A 27 8.44 11.76 6.17
C LYS A 27 8.04 11.04 4.89
N LEU A 28 7.68 9.76 5.00
CA LEU A 28 7.17 8.98 3.88
C LEU A 28 5.87 9.58 3.34
N ALA A 29 4.90 9.84 4.20
CA ALA A 29 3.61 10.44 3.82
C ALA A 29 3.81 11.78 3.12
N LYS A 30 4.68 12.65 3.65
CA LYS A 30 5.01 13.93 3.02
C LYS A 30 5.64 13.74 1.64
N ALA A 31 6.57 12.79 1.48
CA ALA A 31 7.19 12.49 0.19
C ALA A 31 6.17 11.94 -0.83
N MET A 32 5.22 11.12 -0.37
CA MET A 32 4.13 10.57 -1.19
C MET A 32 3.01 11.60 -1.48
N GLY A 33 3.03 12.78 -0.85
CA GLY A 33 1.95 13.76 -0.94
C GLY A 33 0.65 13.35 -0.24
N LEU A 34 0.74 12.51 0.80
CA LEU A 34 -0.39 11.94 1.52
C LEU A 34 -0.48 12.42 2.97
N ASN A 35 -1.66 12.25 3.57
CA ASN A 35 -1.80 12.37 5.02
C ASN A 35 -1.12 11.18 5.70
N ARG A 36 -0.41 11.44 6.81
CA ARG A 36 0.19 10.40 7.66
C ARG A 36 -0.84 9.34 8.07
N SER A 37 -2.06 9.74 8.43
CA SER A 37 -3.11 8.79 8.85
C SER A 37 -3.49 7.81 7.75
N THR A 38 -3.49 8.25 6.48
CA THR A 38 -3.70 7.37 5.32
C THR A 38 -2.60 6.33 5.24
N VAL A 39 -1.34 6.74 5.37
CA VAL A 39 -0.21 5.81 5.30
C VAL A 39 -0.27 4.79 6.42
N THR A 40 -0.45 5.24 7.67
CA THR A 40 -0.54 4.33 8.82
C THR A 40 -1.69 3.33 8.67
N ARG A 41 -2.88 3.77 8.23
CA ARG A 41 -4.04 2.87 8.06
C ARG A 41 -3.86 1.86 6.92
N VAL A 42 -3.15 2.22 5.85
CA VAL A 42 -2.85 1.26 4.78
C VAL A 42 -1.81 0.25 5.22
N VAL A 43 -0.76 0.70 5.92
CA VAL A 43 0.30 -0.19 6.44
C VAL A 43 -0.23 -1.14 7.52
N SER A 44 -1.16 -0.70 8.38
CA SER A 44 -1.82 -1.55 9.38
C SER A 44 -2.86 -2.50 8.81
N GLY A 45 -3.27 -2.32 7.55
CA GLY A 45 -4.34 -3.10 6.91
C GLY A 45 -5.75 -2.61 7.18
N ASP A 46 -5.92 -1.52 7.95
CA ASP A 46 -7.23 -0.89 8.23
C ASP A 46 -7.86 -0.21 7.00
N LEU A 47 -7.06 0.06 5.97
CA LEU A 47 -7.48 0.68 4.72
C LEU A 47 -6.80 0.00 3.54
N ARG A 48 -7.56 -0.25 2.46
CA ARG A 48 -6.96 -0.71 1.21
C ARG A 48 -6.20 0.42 0.51
N PRO A 49 -5.04 0.13 -0.13
CA PRO A 49 -4.31 1.14 -0.88
C PRO A 49 -5.14 1.66 -2.05
N GLY A 50 -5.44 2.96 -2.03
CA GLY A 50 -6.11 3.65 -3.13
C GLY A 50 -5.13 4.15 -4.20
N PRO A 51 -5.62 4.70 -5.33
CA PRO A 51 -4.77 5.15 -6.44
C PRO A 51 -3.66 6.11 -6.04
N ALA A 52 -3.96 7.08 -5.18
CA ALA A 52 -2.97 8.05 -4.70
C ALA A 52 -1.86 7.40 -3.86
N PHE A 53 -2.20 6.38 -3.06
CA PHE A 53 -1.21 5.63 -2.29
C PHE A 53 -0.29 4.82 -3.21
N ILE A 54 -0.88 4.10 -4.17
CA ILE A 54 -0.15 3.27 -5.14
C ILE A 54 0.80 4.14 -5.96
N ALA A 55 0.30 5.22 -6.57
CA ALA A 55 1.12 6.12 -7.38
C ALA A 55 2.24 6.76 -6.54
N GLY A 56 1.92 7.25 -5.34
CA GLY A 56 2.92 7.83 -4.44
C GLY A 56 4.02 6.85 -4.05
N ALA A 57 3.66 5.60 -3.76
CA ALA A 57 4.64 4.55 -3.44
C ALA A 57 5.60 4.29 -4.61
N LEU A 58 5.09 4.13 -5.83
CA LEU A 58 5.90 3.84 -7.02
C LEU A 58 6.83 4.99 -7.41
N VAL A 59 6.40 6.24 -7.20
CA VAL A 59 7.24 7.42 -7.45
C VAL A 59 8.33 7.58 -6.40
N VAL A 60 8.00 7.34 -5.12
CA VAL A 60 8.89 7.64 -3.99
C VAL A 60 9.86 6.51 -3.66
N LEU A 61 9.56 5.28 -4.09
CA LEU A 61 10.36 4.09 -3.79
C LEU A 61 10.97 3.46 -5.05
N PRO A 62 11.74 4.19 -5.88
CA PRO A 62 12.47 3.56 -6.98
C PRO A 62 13.53 2.58 -6.44
N PRO A 63 13.79 1.45 -7.12
CA PRO A 63 13.27 1.05 -8.43
C PRO A 63 12.01 0.16 -8.35
N MET A 64 11.25 0.18 -7.25
CA MET A 64 10.13 -0.74 -7.05
C MET A 64 9.04 -0.56 -8.10
N VAL A 65 8.53 -1.68 -8.61
CA VAL A 65 7.36 -1.72 -9.48
C VAL A 65 6.11 -2.18 -8.70
N PHE A 66 4.95 -2.21 -9.35
CA PHE A 66 3.68 -2.52 -8.70
C PHE A 66 3.72 -3.89 -8.01
N GLU A 67 4.22 -4.91 -8.71
CA GLU A 67 4.27 -6.30 -8.27
C GLU A 67 5.24 -6.52 -7.12
N ASP A 68 6.19 -5.61 -6.88
CA ASP A 68 7.08 -5.68 -5.71
C ASP A 68 6.34 -5.30 -4.42
N LEU A 69 5.38 -4.37 -4.52
CA LEU A 69 4.76 -3.71 -3.36
C LEU A 69 3.31 -4.11 -3.13
N PHE A 70 2.63 -4.63 -4.15
CA PHE A 70 1.20 -4.85 -4.13
C PHE A 70 0.81 -6.20 -4.71
N ASP A 71 -0.30 -6.73 -4.19
CA ASP A 71 -0.97 -7.91 -4.74
C ASP A 71 -2.37 -7.53 -5.25
N VAL A 72 -2.78 -8.14 -6.36
CA VAL A 72 -4.18 -8.15 -6.77
C VAL A 72 -4.85 -9.34 -6.09
N ILE A 73 -5.78 -9.06 -5.19
CA ILE A 73 -6.52 -10.06 -4.44
C ILE A 73 -7.96 -10.16 -4.92
N THR A 74 -8.54 -11.34 -4.78
CA THR A 74 -9.96 -11.58 -5.04
C THR A 74 -10.71 -11.57 -3.72
N ASN A 75 -11.76 -10.77 -3.60
CA ASN A 75 -12.75 -10.96 -2.54
C ASN A 75 -13.86 -11.86 -3.08
N PRO A 76 -14.08 -13.05 -2.46
CA PRO A 76 -15.29 -13.81 -2.74
C PRO A 76 -16.50 -12.96 -2.34
N ASP A 77 -17.58 -13.11 -3.10
CA ASP A 77 -18.83 -12.41 -2.85
C ASP A 77 -19.31 -12.76 -1.43
N ARG A 78 -19.70 -11.76 -0.61
CA ARG A 78 -20.17 -12.00 0.77
C ARG A 78 -21.44 -12.86 0.83
N SER A 79 -22.07 -13.13 -0.30
CA SER A 79 -23.23 -14.02 -0.46
C SER A 79 -22.89 -15.51 -0.39
N GLU A 80 -21.61 -15.92 -0.42
CA GLU A 80 -21.19 -17.33 -0.34
C GLU A 80 -20.71 -17.76 1.06
N SER A 81 -20.82 -16.89 2.08
CA SER A 81 -20.41 -17.18 3.46
C SER A 81 -21.58 -17.34 4.44
N ALA A 82 -22.78 -17.65 3.94
CA ALA A 82 -23.98 -17.92 4.74
C ALA A 82 -24.37 -19.39 4.68
#